data_AF-A0A811KAT0-F1
#
_entry.id   AF-A0A811KAT0-F1
#
_cell.length_a   1.000
_cell.length_b   1.000
_cell.length_c   1.000
_cell.angle_alpha   90.00
_cell.angle_beta   90.00
_cell.angle_gamma   90.00
#
_symmetry.space_group_name_H-M   'P 1'
#
loop_
_entity.id
_entity.type
_entity.pdbx_description
1 polymer ?
#
loop_
_entity_poly.entity_id
_entity_poly.type
_entity_poly.pdbx_seq_one_letter_code
_entity_poly.pdbx_strand_id
1 'polypeptide(L)'
;MYGSAKLLSISVWNSGCSHVNIDCTTADCLKIQRKTQNPTVCVKKTFIEDVKALVKVVVIFLPLPVYWALNDQQGSVFIIQALQMDCRLWDNVLLLPDQMLLVNALMVLAFIPILTLIVYPLVSKIVKVTPLRKMSVGGLVAASAFIVSAFVQLEINKSLAPQPPPGYSYITVINTSNCSYSVTSDNKTITILEGSSVEKYEDMFIQKQGFDVFYFKPNEDCINSIPEKVTFNVTFDYGYLHISENGVFMAETRTDKPMSGNGGHFVGVIVATDTNMYQDGIALCRVDEDSANDDLHSCNYDNPNDFYYSTQYYDEDEKNDVEDVYDYHTTTSNDKKAVVFKNKDIKPGSWRLYYLNGNPKTSTKNLTVKYTGYQYTQYRQGGVFIVSLTGEHTNPNIMLHQTVPNNGVSLLWQIPQLTIISIAEVLISVTGWEFAYNEALLL
;
A
#
# COMPACT_ATOMS: atom_id res chain seq x y z
N MET A 1 19.32 -37.06 -15.55
CA MET A 1 19.42 -38.35 -14.82
C MET A 1 18.08 -38.65 -14.19
N TYR A 2 17.30 -39.53 -14.80
CA TYR A 2 16.03 -40.00 -14.25
C TYR A 2 16.32 -41.02 -13.15
N GLY A 3 15.83 -40.77 -11.94
CA GLY A 3 15.85 -41.70 -10.81
C GLY A 3 14.43 -41.89 -10.28
N SER A 4 13.84 -43.04 -10.57
CA SER A 4 12.45 -43.41 -10.34
C SER A 4 12.00 -43.29 -8.88
N ALA A 5 10.83 -42.67 -8.71
CA ALA A 5 10.00 -42.83 -7.52
C ALA A 5 9.58 -44.32 -7.38
N LYS A 6 9.99 -44.96 -6.29
CA LYS A 6 9.44 -46.25 -5.85
C LYS A 6 8.50 -45.98 -4.68
N LEU A 7 7.20 -46.04 -4.98
CA LEU A 7 6.12 -46.23 -4.02
C LEU A 7 6.46 -47.44 -3.14
N LEU A 8 6.65 -47.20 -1.84
CA LEU A 8 6.75 -48.27 -0.84
C LEU A 8 5.34 -48.82 -0.61
N SER A 9 5.08 -49.94 -1.30
CA SER A 9 3.99 -50.87 -1.05
C SER A 9 3.93 -51.26 0.42
N ILE A 10 2.81 -50.92 1.07
CA ILE A 10 2.41 -51.44 2.37
C ILE A 10 2.05 -52.92 2.18
N SER A 11 3.00 -53.81 2.46
CA SER A 11 2.76 -55.24 2.55
C SER A 11 3.57 -55.83 3.69
N VAL A 12 3.09 -55.67 4.93
CA VAL A 12 3.58 -56.43 6.09
C VAL A 12 2.38 -56.89 6.92
N TRP A 13 1.73 -57.95 6.44
CA TRP A 13 0.88 -58.81 7.25
C TRP A 13 1.51 -60.19 7.24
N ASN A 14 2.40 -60.46 8.19
CA ASN A 14 2.56 -61.77 8.84
C ASN A 14 3.75 -61.76 9.79
N SER A 15 3.62 -62.60 10.82
CA SER A 15 4.58 -62.93 11.89
C SER A 15 4.85 -61.83 12.93
N GLY A 16 4.68 -62.24 14.19
CA GLY A 16 4.68 -61.37 15.36
C GLY A 16 6.05 -60.83 15.76
N CYS A 17 6.01 -59.78 16.57
CA CYS A 17 7.08 -59.22 17.39
C CYS A 17 8.49 -59.28 16.77
N SER A 18 8.71 -58.49 15.72
CA SER A 18 10.04 -57.92 15.48
C SER A 18 9.90 -56.69 14.60
N HIS A 19 9.98 -55.50 15.21
CA HIS A 19 11.04 -54.54 14.94
C HIS A 19 10.94 -53.39 15.96
N VAL A 20 12.07 -53.16 16.65
CA VAL A 20 12.41 -52.02 17.53
C VAL A 20 11.66 -51.93 18.87
N ASN A 21 12.24 -52.58 19.90
CA ASN A 21 12.16 -52.22 21.33
C ASN A 21 10.79 -51.84 21.95
N ILE A 22 9.68 -52.43 21.51
CA ILE A 22 8.40 -52.32 22.24
C ILE A 22 8.44 -53.30 23.42
N ASP A 23 8.63 -52.76 24.63
CA ASP A 23 8.75 -53.52 25.87
C ASP A 23 7.39 -54.18 26.23
N CYS A 24 7.13 -55.36 25.67
CA CYS A 24 5.89 -56.12 25.84
C CYS A 24 5.79 -56.82 27.22
N THR A 25 6.65 -56.45 28.17
CA THR A 25 6.83 -57.12 29.47
C THR A 25 5.95 -56.55 30.58
N THR A 26 5.19 -55.49 30.31
CA THR A 26 4.30 -54.85 31.31
C THR A 26 3.25 -55.85 31.82
N ALA A 27 3.07 -55.90 33.15
CA ALA A 27 2.20 -56.87 33.83
C ALA A 27 0.74 -56.85 33.31
N ASP A 28 0.29 -55.71 32.80
CA ASP A 28 -1.04 -55.55 32.20
C ASP A 28 -1.15 -56.16 30.80
N CYS A 29 -0.06 -56.19 30.02
CA CYS A 29 -0.04 -56.79 28.69
C CYS A 29 -0.07 -58.32 28.77
N LEU A 30 0.72 -58.89 29.69
CA LEU A 30 0.77 -60.33 29.95
C LEU A 30 -0.58 -60.88 30.47
N LYS A 31 -1.32 -60.10 31.27
CA LYS A 31 -2.67 -60.45 31.73
C LYS A 31 -3.67 -60.53 30.58
N ILE A 32 -3.60 -59.60 29.63
CA ILE A 32 -4.52 -59.54 28.48
C ILE A 32 -4.16 -60.61 27.44
N GLN A 33 -2.88 -60.90 27.24
CA GLN A 33 -2.42 -61.97 26.35
C GLN A 33 -2.86 -63.37 26.84
N ARG A 34 -2.78 -63.62 28.15
CA ARG A 34 -3.32 -64.86 28.76
C ARG A 34 -4.83 -65.02 28.60
N LYS A 35 -5.58 -63.92 28.59
CA LYS A 35 -7.05 -63.94 28.47
C LYS A 35 -7.54 -64.14 27.04
N THR A 36 -6.77 -63.72 26.04
CA THR A 36 -7.24 -63.59 24.64
C THR A 36 -6.50 -64.50 23.66
N GLN A 37 -5.43 -65.20 24.10
CA GLN A 37 -4.58 -66.11 23.29
C GLN A 37 -4.10 -65.55 21.94
N ASN A 38 -4.06 -64.23 21.77
CA ASN A 38 -3.73 -63.58 20.51
C ASN A 38 -2.52 -62.65 20.69
N PRO A 39 -1.39 -62.89 20.00
CA PRO A 39 -0.13 -62.19 20.24
C PRO A 39 -0.15 -60.71 19.81
N THR A 40 -1.12 -60.30 18.99
CA THR A 40 -1.20 -58.93 18.43
C THR A 40 -1.90 -57.91 19.35
N VAL A 41 -2.51 -58.36 20.46
CA VAL A 41 -3.35 -57.51 21.32
C VAL A 41 -2.52 -56.46 22.07
N CYS A 42 -1.28 -56.78 22.42
CA CYS A 42 -0.35 -55.86 23.06
C CYS A 42 0.01 -54.68 22.14
N VAL A 43 0.39 -54.97 20.90
CA VAL A 43 0.71 -53.95 19.88
C VAL A 43 -0.49 -53.04 19.61
N LYS A 44 -1.71 -53.59 19.55
CA LYS A 44 -2.93 -52.79 19.39
C LYS A 44 -3.20 -51.86 20.58
N LYS A 45 -2.89 -52.28 21.80
CA LYS A 45 -3.08 -51.46 23.01
C LYS A 45 -2.09 -50.30 23.04
N THR A 46 -0.80 -50.56 22.79
CA THR A 46 0.24 -49.53 22.70
C THR A 46 -0.10 -48.51 21.61
N PHE A 47 -0.51 -48.97 20.42
CA PHE A 47 -0.96 -48.09 19.35
C PHE A 47 -2.14 -47.19 19.75
N ILE A 48 -3.13 -47.71 20.50
CA ILE A 48 -4.26 -46.90 20.98
C ILE A 48 -3.79 -45.87 22.03
N GLU A 49 -2.81 -46.21 22.86
CA GLU A 49 -2.21 -45.29 23.83
C GLU A 49 -1.41 -44.19 23.12
N ASP A 50 -0.64 -44.53 22.08
CA ASP A 50 0.11 -43.59 21.25
C ASP A 50 -0.83 -42.66 20.48
N VAL A 51 -1.91 -43.19 19.89
CA VAL A 51 -2.95 -42.36 19.23
C VAL A 51 -3.60 -41.41 20.23
N LYS A 52 -3.89 -41.84 21.46
CA LYS A 52 -4.43 -40.96 22.50
C LYS A 52 -3.43 -39.89 22.94
N ALA A 53 -2.15 -40.22 23.03
CA ALA A 53 -1.08 -39.26 23.32
C ALA A 53 -0.97 -38.23 22.19
N LEU A 54 -0.97 -38.68 20.93
CA LEU A 54 -0.91 -37.83 19.76
C LEU A 54 -2.11 -36.87 19.68
N VAL A 55 -3.34 -37.35 19.95
CA VAL A 55 -4.51 -36.48 20.03
C VAL A 55 -4.36 -35.38 21.10
N LYS A 56 -3.77 -35.70 22.26
CA LYS A 56 -3.49 -34.68 23.30
C LYS A 56 -2.45 -33.66 22.82
N VAL A 57 -1.40 -34.12 22.12
CA VAL A 57 -0.39 -33.23 21.53
C VAL A 57 -1.04 -32.31 20.50
N VAL A 58 -1.85 -32.83 19.58
CA VAL A 58 -2.58 -32.01 18.60
C VAL A 58 -3.41 -30.91 19.26
N VAL A 59 -4.11 -31.21 20.36
CA VAL A 59 -4.88 -30.20 21.11
C VAL A 59 -3.98 -29.11 21.71
N ILE A 60 -2.80 -29.47 22.24
CA ILE A 60 -1.82 -28.51 22.77
C ILE A 60 -1.26 -27.62 21.66
N PHE A 61 -1.14 -28.15 20.43
CA PHE A 61 -0.59 -27.44 19.27
C PHE A 61 -1.62 -26.57 18.53
N LEU A 62 -2.91 -26.62 18.89
CA LEU A 62 -3.98 -25.85 18.24
C LEU A 62 -3.72 -24.32 18.18
N PRO A 63 -3.10 -23.68 19.18
CA PRO A 63 -2.76 -22.25 19.09
C PRO A 63 -1.68 -21.89 18.06
N LEU A 64 -0.87 -22.85 17.60
CA LEU A 64 0.24 -22.57 16.68
C LEU A 64 -0.21 -22.07 15.30
N PRO A 65 -1.23 -22.66 14.64
CA PRO A 65 -1.80 -22.07 13.43
C PRO A 65 -2.21 -20.60 13.59
N VAL A 66 -2.77 -20.21 14.75
CA VAL A 66 -3.14 -18.81 15.02
C VAL A 66 -1.90 -17.94 15.10
N TYR A 67 -0.85 -18.42 15.77
CA TYR A 67 0.43 -17.72 15.81
C TYR A 67 1.02 -17.54 14.40
N TRP A 68 1.06 -18.58 13.58
CA TRP A 68 1.58 -18.49 12.21
C TRP A 68 0.74 -17.54 11.35
N ALA A 69 -0.58 -17.55 11.49
CA ALA A 69 -1.45 -16.59 10.81
C ALA A 69 -1.16 -15.13 11.21
N LEU A 70 -0.76 -14.88 12.46
CA LEU A 70 -0.31 -13.57 12.91
C LEU A 70 1.10 -13.24 12.39
N ASN A 71 2.03 -14.19 12.45
CA ASN A 71 3.40 -14.01 12.01
C ASN A 71 3.51 -13.72 10.50
N ASP A 72 2.69 -14.38 9.69
CA ASP A 72 2.67 -14.20 8.23
C ASP A 72 2.16 -12.81 7.81
N GLN A 73 1.53 -12.04 8.72
CA GLN A 73 1.17 -10.64 8.47
C GLN A 73 2.39 -9.73 8.27
N GLN A 74 3.57 -10.15 8.74
CA GLN A 74 4.82 -9.44 8.48
C GLN A 74 5.14 -9.33 6.99
N GLY A 75 4.79 -10.35 6.20
CA GLY A 75 5.00 -10.38 4.75
C GLY A 75 3.86 -9.79 3.92
N SER A 76 2.83 -9.23 4.56
CA SER A 76 1.64 -8.70 3.87
C SER A 76 1.18 -7.37 4.47
N VAL A 77 0.39 -7.42 5.55
CA VAL A 77 -0.21 -6.23 6.17
C VAL A 77 0.86 -5.24 6.64
N PHE A 78 1.98 -5.73 7.18
CA PHE A 78 3.06 -4.85 7.61
C PHE A 78 3.79 -4.20 6.43
N ILE A 79 3.89 -4.88 5.28
CA ILE A 79 4.42 -4.27 4.05
C ILE A 79 3.45 -3.17 3.56
N ILE A 80 2.13 -3.43 3.57
CA ILE A 80 1.12 -2.41 3.20
C ILE A 80 1.19 -1.20 4.14
N GLN A 81 1.36 -1.43 5.44
CA GLN A 81 1.58 -0.35 6.40
C GLN A 81 2.86 0.43 6.07
N ALA A 82 3.96 -0.25 5.73
CA ALA A 82 5.23 0.37 5.35
C ALA A 82 5.14 1.20 4.06
N LEU A 83 4.32 0.80 3.09
CA LEU A 83 4.05 1.58 1.86
C LEU A 83 3.44 2.96 2.18
N GLN A 84 2.76 3.09 3.33
CA GLN A 84 2.14 4.34 3.79
C GLN A 84 3.08 5.19 4.67
N MET A 85 4.33 4.77 4.85
CA MET A 85 5.33 5.43 5.70
C MET A 85 6.42 6.11 4.86
N ASP A 86 7.16 7.04 5.44
CA ASP A 86 8.33 7.65 4.81
C ASP A 86 9.50 6.66 4.86
N CYS A 87 9.93 6.19 3.70
CA CYS A 87 10.94 5.15 3.53
C CYS A 87 12.38 5.69 3.64
N ARG A 88 12.55 7.00 3.84
CA ARG A 88 13.86 7.63 4.02
C ARG A 88 14.36 7.41 5.44
N LEU A 89 15.52 6.75 5.55
CA LEU A 89 16.24 6.58 6.81
C LEU A 89 17.10 7.80 7.13
N TRP A 90 17.81 8.27 6.11
CA TRP A 90 18.64 9.47 6.06
C TRP A 90 18.44 10.15 4.70
N ASP A 91 19.00 11.33 4.48
CA ASP A 91 18.79 12.12 3.26
C ASP A 91 19.10 11.35 1.96
N ASN A 92 20.06 10.41 1.99
CA ASN A 92 20.51 9.66 0.82
C ASN A 92 20.20 8.15 0.86
N VAL A 93 19.58 7.64 1.94
CA VAL A 93 19.35 6.20 2.10
C VAL A 93 17.86 5.92 2.17
N LEU A 94 17.36 5.30 1.10
CA LEU A 94 15.98 4.83 0.97
C LEU A 94 15.92 3.34 1.29
N LEU A 95 15.14 2.95 2.29
CA LEU A 95 14.85 1.55 2.60
C LEU A 95 13.46 1.23 2.07
N LEU A 96 13.38 0.36 1.05
CA LEU A 96 12.10 0.04 0.43
C LEU A 96 11.26 -0.86 1.35
N PRO A 97 9.92 -0.75 1.34
CA PRO A 97 9.04 -1.57 2.18
C PRO A 97 9.29 -3.08 2.11
N ASP A 98 9.54 -3.62 0.92
CA ASP A 98 9.82 -5.05 0.75
C ASP A 98 11.13 -5.50 1.44
N GLN A 99 12.06 -4.58 1.67
CA GLN A 99 13.31 -4.84 2.38
C GLN A 99 13.09 -5.00 3.90
N MET A 100 11.91 -4.65 4.43
CA MET A 100 11.58 -4.87 5.84
C MET A 100 11.53 -6.36 6.20
N LEU A 101 11.29 -7.24 5.23
CA LEU A 101 11.38 -8.68 5.44
C LEU A 101 12.80 -9.12 5.82
N LEU A 102 13.83 -8.47 5.25
CA LEU A 102 15.23 -8.71 5.62
C LEU A 102 15.49 -8.27 7.07
N VAL A 103 14.91 -7.14 7.49
CA VAL A 103 15.05 -6.64 8.87
C VAL A 103 14.50 -7.66 9.87
N ASN A 104 13.34 -8.29 9.60
CA ASN A 104 12.83 -9.37 10.46
C ASN A 104 13.82 -10.55 10.55
N ALA A 105 14.35 -11.02 9.42
CA ALA A 105 15.30 -12.12 9.40
C ALA A 105 16.58 -11.82 10.23
N LEU A 106 17.10 -10.58 10.12
CA LEU A 106 18.23 -10.12 10.93
C LEU A 106 17.90 -10.05 12.43
N MET A 107 16.69 -9.62 12.78
CA MET A 107 16.23 -9.58 14.17
C MET A 107 16.13 -10.98 14.77
N VAL A 108 15.56 -11.95 14.06
CA VAL A 108 15.48 -13.35 14.52
C VAL A 108 16.90 -13.92 14.75
N LEU A 109 17.81 -13.70 13.80
CA LEU A 109 19.20 -14.16 13.92
C LEU A 109 19.89 -13.55 15.15
N ALA A 110 19.63 -12.29 15.45
CA ALA A 110 20.15 -11.61 16.63
C ALA A 110 19.48 -12.07 17.94
N PHE A 111 18.18 -12.32 17.94
CA PHE A 111 17.43 -12.69 19.15
C PHE A 111 17.67 -14.13 19.59
N ILE A 112 18.00 -15.07 18.69
CA ILE A 112 18.33 -16.45 19.07
C ILE A 112 19.45 -16.52 20.13
N PRO A 113 20.66 -15.95 19.90
CA PRO A 113 21.73 -15.98 20.90
C PRO A 113 21.38 -15.16 22.15
N ILE A 114 20.68 -14.04 22.01
CA ILE A 114 20.26 -13.20 23.16
C ILE A 114 19.32 -13.99 24.08
N LEU A 115 18.30 -14.63 23.53
CA LEU A 115 17.32 -15.36 24.33
C LEU A 115 17.94 -16.60 24.96
N THR A 116 18.76 -17.34 24.22
CA THR A 116 19.38 -18.59 24.70
C THR A 116 20.52 -18.38 25.70
N LEU A 117 21.42 -17.44 25.45
CA LEU A 117 22.62 -17.23 26.26
C LEU A 117 22.43 -16.23 27.41
N ILE A 118 21.47 -15.31 27.29
CA ILE A 118 21.28 -14.22 28.26
C ILE A 118 19.93 -14.37 28.97
N VAL A 119 18.81 -14.37 28.22
CA VAL A 119 17.48 -14.29 28.85
C VAL A 119 17.11 -15.57 29.61
N TYR A 120 17.22 -16.73 28.98
CA TYR A 120 16.87 -18.01 29.62
C TYR A 120 17.67 -18.30 30.90
N PRO A 121 19.01 -18.11 30.97
CA PRO A 121 19.75 -18.33 32.22
C PRO A 121 19.47 -17.28 33.29
N LEU A 122 19.02 -16.07 32.94
CA LEU A 122 18.57 -15.08 33.92
C LEU A 122 17.19 -15.43 34.47
N VAL A 123 16.24 -15.78 33.61
CA VAL A 123 14.87 -16.15 34.02
C VAL A 123 14.87 -17.46 34.80
N SER A 124 15.76 -18.41 34.45
CA SER A 124 15.87 -19.70 35.16
C SER A 124 16.28 -19.57 36.62
N LYS A 125 16.89 -18.44 37.03
CA LYS A 125 17.17 -18.13 38.44
C LYS A 125 15.90 -17.87 39.25
N ILE A 126 14.81 -17.47 38.60
CA ILE A 126 13.55 -17.10 39.25
C ILE A 126 12.47 -18.17 39.00
N VAL A 127 12.36 -18.67 37.76
CA VAL A 127 11.30 -19.58 37.34
C VAL A 127 11.86 -20.69 36.45
N LYS A 128 11.43 -21.94 36.67
CA LYS A 128 11.73 -23.04 35.75
C LYS A 128 11.14 -22.77 34.36
N VAL A 129 12.01 -22.64 33.36
CA VAL A 129 11.65 -22.35 31.97
C VAL A 129 11.37 -23.67 31.24
N THR A 130 10.09 -24.04 31.12
CA THR A 130 9.67 -25.23 30.34
C THR A 130 9.33 -24.83 28.89
N PRO A 131 9.46 -25.75 27.90
CA PRO A 131 9.10 -25.46 26.51
C PRO A 131 7.68 -24.90 26.36
N LEU A 132 6.70 -25.52 27.03
CA LEU A 132 5.32 -25.07 27.01
C LEU A 132 5.15 -23.63 27.54
N ARG A 133 5.88 -23.25 28.61
CA ARG A 133 5.82 -21.88 29.14
C ARG A 133 6.42 -20.86 28.17
N LYS A 134 7.52 -21.22 27.47
CA LYS A 134 8.12 -20.35 26.44
C LYS A 134 7.11 -20.09 25.32
N MET A 135 6.45 -21.14 24.81
CA MET A 135 5.44 -21.02 23.76
C MET A 135 4.24 -20.17 24.20
N SER A 136 3.74 -20.36 25.42
CA SER A 136 2.64 -19.53 25.95
C SER A 136 3.03 -18.06 26.12
N VAL A 137 4.24 -17.78 26.62
CA VAL A 137 4.74 -16.40 26.73
C VAL A 137 4.93 -15.79 25.34
N GLY A 138 5.46 -16.55 24.37
CA GLY A 138 5.57 -16.11 22.98
C GLY A 138 4.22 -15.71 22.39
N GLY A 139 3.14 -16.44 22.68
CA GLY A 139 1.80 -16.09 22.21
C GLY A 139 1.30 -14.76 22.78
N LEU A 140 1.57 -14.48 24.06
CA LEU A 140 1.23 -13.20 24.69
C LEU A 140 2.08 -12.04 24.13
N VAL A 141 3.35 -12.29 23.85
CA VAL A 141 4.25 -11.32 23.22
C VAL A 141 3.82 -11.05 21.78
N ALA A 142 3.41 -12.07 21.01
CA ALA A 142 2.84 -11.88 19.68
C ALA A 142 1.60 -10.98 19.73
N ALA A 143 0.70 -11.18 20.69
CA ALA A 143 -0.48 -10.35 20.85
C ALA A 143 -0.14 -8.87 21.14
N SER A 144 0.91 -8.60 21.92
CA SER A 144 1.32 -7.21 22.20
C SER A 144 1.95 -6.52 20.99
N ALA A 145 2.54 -7.25 20.03
CA ALA A 145 3.05 -6.68 18.79
C ALA A 145 1.94 -6.00 17.97
N PHE A 146 0.72 -6.57 17.96
CA PHE A 146 -0.43 -5.99 17.26
C PHE A 146 -0.99 -4.76 17.97
N ILE A 147 -0.84 -4.66 19.29
CA ILE A 147 -1.18 -3.43 20.03
C ILE A 147 -0.26 -2.30 19.57
N VAL A 148 1.05 -2.57 19.46
CA VAL A 148 2.01 -1.59 18.93
C VAL A 148 1.70 -1.24 17.48
N SER A 149 1.37 -2.24 16.66
CA SER A 149 0.99 -2.00 15.26
C SER A 149 -0.27 -1.15 15.10
N ALA A 150 -1.26 -1.33 15.97
CA ALA A 150 -2.44 -0.47 16.01
C ALA A 150 -2.07 0.99 16.32
N PHE A 151 -1.16 1.23 17.28
CA PHE A 151 -0.68 2.60 17.56
C PHE A 151 0.05 3.23 16.38
N VAL A 152 0.90 2.47 15.70
CA VAL A 152 1.58 2.94 14.47
C VAL A 152 0.55 3.29 13.39
N GLN A 153 -0.47 2.44 13.20
CA GLN A 153 -1.52 2.68 12.21
C GLN A 153 -2.35 3.93 12.52
N LEU A 154 -2.64 4.22 13.79
CA LEU A 154 -3.36 5.44 14.18
C LEU A 154 -2.62 6.71 13.77
N GLU A 155 -1.29 6.71 13.84
CA GLU A 155 -0.49 7.85 13.40
C GLU A 155 -0.45 7.95 11.86
N ILE A 156 -0.32 6.83 11.16
CA ILE A 156 -0.35 6.79 9.69
C ILE A 156 -1.69 7.29 9.15
N ASN A 157 -2.80 6.91 9.78
CA ASN A 157 -4.16 7.29 9.38
C ASN A 157 -4.38 8.81 9.34
N LYS A 158 -3.63 9.59 10.13
CA LYS A 158 -3.68 11.07 10.06
C LYS A 158 -3.23 11.64 8.71
N SER A 159 -2.44 10.87 7.96
CA SER A 159 -1.95 11.24 6.63
C SER A 159 -2.76 10.62 5.49
N LEU A 160 -3.79 9.84 5.79
CA LEU A 160 -4.69 9.24 4.80
C LEU A 160 -5.93 10.10 4.62
N ALA A 161 -6.53 10.03 3.43
CA ALA A 161 -7.80 10.71 3.18
C ALA A 161 -8.93 10.05 4.00
N PRO A 162 -9.78 10.83 4.71
CA PRO A 162 -10.83 10.29 5.57
C PRO A 162 -12.03 9.79 4.77
N GLN A 163 -12.32 8.49 4.77
CA GLN A 163 -13.42 7.93 3.94
C GLN A 163 -14.77 8.64 4.17
N PRO A 164 -15.50 8.99 3.09
CA PRO A 164 -16.83 9.59 3.20
C PRO A 164 -17.85 8.60 3.78
N PRO A 165 -18.92 9.09 4.43
CA PRO A 165 -20.05 8.25 4.80
C PRO A 165 -20.64 7.53 3.57
N PRO A 166 -21.20 6.31 3.72
CA PRO A 166 -21.76 5.57 2.58
C PRO A 166 -22.82 6.38 1.83
N GLY A 167 -22.64 6.53 0.50
CA GLY A 167 -23.52 7.30 -0.37
C GLY A 167 -23.30 8.81 -0.36
N TYR A 168 -22.20 9.27 0.24
CA TYR A 168 -21.73 10.67 0.20
C TYR A 168 -20.37 10.76 -0.47
N SER A 169 -20.01 11.97 -0.88
CA SER A 169 -18.78 12.31 -1.60
C SER A 169 -18.14 13.55 -1.02
N TYR A 170 -16.81 13.58 -0.96
CA TYR A 170 -16.07 14.80 -0.66
C TYR A 170 -15.69 15.52 -1.96
N ILE A 171 -16.01 16.81 -2.03
CA ILE A 171 -15.70 17.64 -3.19
C ILE A 171 -14.87 18.83 -2.75
N THR A 172 -13.62 18.90 -3.20
CA THR A 172 -12.76 20.08 -3.04
C THR A 172 -13.00 21.08 -4.17
N VAL A 173 -12.68 22.34 -3.97
CA VAL A 173 -12.75 23.37 -5.02
C VAL A 173 -11.35 23.86 -5.34
N ILE A 174 -11.01 23.86 -6.63
CA ILE A 174 -9.75 24.37 -7.17
C ILE A 174 -10.07 25.57 -8.04
N ASN A 175 -9.50 26.72 -7.74
CA ASN A 175 -9.72 27.95 -8.48
C ASN A 175 -8.42 28.43 -9.12
N THR A 176 -8.29 28.23 -10.43
CA THR A 176 -7.16 28.70 -11.24
C THR A 176 -7.48 29.98 -12.01
N SER A 177 -8.66 30.56 -11.79
CA SER A 177 -9.01 31.84 -12.39
C SER A 177 -8.33 33.00 -11.67
N ASN A 178 -8.26 34.15 -12.35
CA ASN A 178 -7.78 35.43 -11.81
C ASN A 178 -8.85 36.15 -10.96
N CYS A 179 -9.76 35.38 -10.37
CA CYS A 179 -10.97 35.90 -9.73
C CYS A 179 -11.33 35.07 -8.50
N SER A 180 -11.92 35.72 -7.49
CA SER A 180 -12.46 35.02 -6.31
C SER A 180 -13.91 34.62 -6.53
N TYR A 181 -14.26 33.40 -6.10
CA TYR A 181 -15.58 32.82 -6.29
C TYR A 181 -16.15 32.32 -4.97
N SER A 182 -17.44 32.59 -4.78
CA SER A 182 -18.25 31.96 -3.75
C SER A 182 -19.07 30.84 -4.38
N VAL A 183 -18.74 29.59 -4.02
CA VAL A 183 -19.46 28.40 -4.46
C VAL A 183 -20.44 28.00 -3.37
N THR A 184 -21.69 27.75 -3.73
CA THR A 184 -22.73 27.30 -2.78
C THR A 184 -23.37 26.01 -3.25
N SER A 185 -23.48 25.02 -2.37
CA SER A 185 -24.34 23.84 -2.52
C SER A 185 -24.92 23.44 -1.15
N ASP A 186 -26.16 22.96 -1.11
CA ASP A 186 -26.85 22.43 0.09
C ASP A 186 -26.64 23.24 1.38
N ASN A 187 -26.79 24.57 1.28
CA ASN A 187 -26.60 25.57 2.36
C ASN A 187 -25.16 25.74 2.89
N LYS A 188 -24.15 25.08 2.30
CA LYS A 188 -22.74 25.40 2.54
C LYS A 188 -22.26 26.36 1.46
N THR A 189 -21.62 27.44 1.88
CA THR A 189 -20.94 28.38 0.96
C THR A 189 -19.46 28.36 1.27
N ILE A 190 -18.64 28.13 0.25
CA ILE A 190 -17.18 28.20 0.33
C ILE A 190 -16.72 29.36 -0.54
N THR A 191 -15.93 30.26 0.03
CA THR A 191 -15.27 31.34 -0.70
C THR A 191 -13.84 30.93 -1.01
N ILE A 192 -13.49 30.85 -2.30
CA ILE A 192 -12.15 30.49 -2.77
C ILE A 192 -11.52 31.70 -3.44
N LEU A 193 -10.30 32.03 -3.02
CA LEU A 193 -9.51 33.14 -3.57
C LEU A 193 -8.98 32.77 -4.97
N GLU A 194 -8.55 33.78 -5.73
CA GLU A 194 -7.84 33.55 -6.99
C GLU A 194 -6.58 32.68 -6.79
N GLY A 195 -6.29 31.79 -7.74
CA GLY A 195 -5.11 30.91 -7.70
C GLY A 195 -5.01 30.03 -6.45
N SER A 196 -6.13 29.64 -5.85
CA SER A 196 -6.16 28.91 -4.58
C SER A 196 -7.10 27.70 -4.62
N SER A 197 -6.93 26.80 -3.65
CA SER A 197 -7.71 25.56 -3.55
C SER A 197 -8.06 25.26 -2.10
N VAL A 198 -9.13 24.51 -1.90
CA VAL A 198 -9.49 23.99 -0.56
C VAL A 198 -8.61 22.78 -0.24
N GLU A 199 -7.68 22.96 0.70
CA GLU A 199 -6.72 21.90 1.07
C GLU A 199 -7.20 21.02 2.23
N LYS A 200 -8.03 21.55 3.13
CA LYS A 200 -8.49 20.85 4.32
C LYS A 200 -9.79 20.10 4.06
N TYR A 201 -9.84 18.84 4.50
CA TYR A 201 -11.01 17.98 4.34
C TYR A 201 -12.26 18.51 5.05
N GLU A 202 -12.10 19.18 6.19
CA GLU A 202 -13.22 19.77 6.93
C GLU A 202 -13.91 20.90 6.15
N ASP A 203 -13.14 21.57 5.29
CA ASP A 203 -13.61 22.69 4.49
C ASP A 203 -14.27 22.23 3.19
N MET A 204 -14.04 21.00 2.72
CA MET A 204 -14.62 20.43 1.50
C MET A 204 -16.15 20.28 1.56
N PHE A 205 -16.83 20.28 0.41
CA PHE A 205 -18.25 19.93 0.35
C PHE A 205 -18.45 18.44 0.65
N ILE A 206 -19.53 18.14 1.38
CA ILE A 206 -19.97 16.77 1.66
C ILE A 206 -21.32 16.60 0.98
N GLN A 207 -21.31 15.98 -0.20
CA GLN A 207 -22.49 15.91 -1.05
C GLN A 207 -23.03 14.50 -1.14
N LYS A 208 -24.35 14.33 -1.16
CA LYS A 208 -24.94 13.01 -1.42
C LYS A 208 -24.70 12.63 -2.88
N GLN A 209 -24.29 11.39 -3.13
CA GLN A 209 -24.11 10.88 -4.48
C GLN A 209 -25.42 10.98 -5.28
N GLY A 210 -25.31 11.45 -6.52
CA GLY A 210 -26.42 11.77 -7.41
C GLY A 210 -26.30 13.16 -8.04
N PHE A 211 -27.40 13.65 -8.60
CA PHE A 211 -27.44 14.98 -9.20
C PHE A 211 -27.54 16.06 -8.13
N ASP A 212 -26.65 17.04 -8.20
CA ASP A 212 -26.63 18.18 -7.31
C ASP A 212 -26.32 19.49 -8.05
N VAL A 213 -26.77 20.62 -7.49
CA VAL A 213 -26.68 21.95 -8.10
C VAL A 213 -25.69 22.83 -7.34
N PHE A 214 -24.66 23.28 -8.05
CA PHE A 214 -23.67 24.22 -7.53
C PHE A 214 -23.95 25.62 -8.07
N TYR A 215 -24.00 26.60 -7.18
CA TYR A 215 -24.17 28.01 -7.50
C TYR A 215 -22.82 28.73 -7.44
N PHE A 216 -22.52 29.54 -8.45
CA PHE A 216 -21.26 30.27 -8.58
C PHE A 216 -21.54 31.76 -8.54
N LYS A 217 -20.99 32.44 -7.55
CA LYS A 217 -21.05 33.90 -7.44
C LYS A 217 -19.65 34.49 -7.46
N PRO A 218 -19.25 35.21 -8.53
CA PRO A 218 -18.01 35.95 -8.57
C PRO A 218 -18.07 37.18 -7.65
N ASN A 219 -16.91 37.66 -7.24
CA ASN A 219 -16.77 38.92 -6.51
C ASN A 219 -16.85 40.13 -7.49
N GLU A 220 -17.23 41.32 -6.98
CA GLU A 220 -17.79 42.44 -7.76
C GLU A 220 -16.98 42.93 -9.00
N ASP A 221 -15.68 42.68 -9.06
CA ASP A 221 -14.79 43.16 -10.14
C ASP A 221 -14.53 42.14 -11.27
N CYS A 222 -15.16 40.96 -11.23
CA CYS A 222 -14.84 39.84 -12.12
C CYS A 222 -15.75 39.74 -13.36
N ILE A 223 -15.16 39.38 -14.50
CA ILE A 223 -15.89 39.11 -15.74
C ILE A 223 -16.52 37.70 -15.67
N ASN A 224 -17.85 37.61 -15.80
CA ASN A 224 -18.60 36.35 -15.71
C ASN A 224 -18.46 35.50 -16.99
N SER A 225 -17.42 34.66 -17.09
CA SER A 225 -17.38 33.57 -18.08
C SER A 225 -18.05 32.28 -17.59
N ILE A 226 -18.39 32.23 -16.29
CA ILE A 226 -18.92 31.07 -15.58
C ILE A 226 -20.44 31.20 -15.39
N PRO A 227 -21.21 30.13 -15.63
CA PRO A 227 -22.65 30.12 -15.37
C PRO A 227 -22.99 30.28 -13.89
N GLU A 228 -24.09 30.98 -13.58
CA GLU A 228 -24.55 31.22 -12.21
C GLU A 228 -24.87 29.91 -11.44
N LYS A 229 -25.28 28.85 -12.17
CA LYS A 229 -25.51 27.53 -11.60
C LYS A 229 -25.20 26.42 -12.60
N VAL A 230 -24.69 25.30 -12.10
CA VAL A 230 -24.43 24.08 -12.88
C VAL A 230 -24.92 22.88 -12.09
N THR A 231 -25.51 21.91 -12.80
CA THR A 231 -25.90 20.63 -12.21
C THR A 231 -24.86 19.57 -12.59
N PHE A 232 -24.26 18.93 -11.60
CA PHE A 232 -23.30 17.83 -11.77
C PHE A 232 -23.90 16.52 -11.28
N ASN A 233 -23.49 15.41 -11.89
CA ASN A 233 -23.80 14.07 -11.40
C ASN A 233 -22.60 13.54 -10.61
N VAL A 234 -22.74 13.48 -9.29
CA VAL A 234 -21.67 13.06 -8.38
C VAL A 234 -21.76 11.56 -8.15
N THR A 235 -20.85 10.79 -8.74
CA THR A 235 -20.86 9.31 -8.67
C THR A 235 -19.63 8.71 -7.98
N PHE A 236 -18.64 9.53 -7.64
CA PHE A 236 -17.37 9.14 -7.04
C PHE A 236 -17.35 9.40 -5.54
N ASP A 237 -16.40 8.82 -4.80
CA ASP A 237 -16.22 9.09 -3.37
C ASP A 237 -15.48 10.42 -3.12
N TYR A 238 -14.53 10.76 -3.99
CA TYR A 238 -13.75 12.00 -3.92
C TYR A 238 -13.61 12.64 -5.29
N GLY A 239 -13.79 13.95 -5.33
CA GLY A 239 -13.54 14.72 -6.55
C GLY A 239 -13.22 16.17 -6.25
N TYR A 240 -13.02 16.89 -7.33
CA TYR A 240 -12.77 18.32 -7.29
C TYR A 240 -13.67 19.04 -8.30
N LEU A 241 -14.13 20.21 -7.89
CA LEU A 241 -14.80 21.19 -8.71
C LEU A 241 -13.76 22.21 -9.16
N HIS A 242 -13.45 22.21 -10.45
CA HIS A 242 -12.41 23.03 -11.01
C HIS A 242 -12.99 24.28 -11.66
N ILE A 243 -12.52 25.45 -11.24
CA ILE A 243 -12.94 26.77 -11.71
C ILE A 243 -11.77 27.41 -12.47
N SER A 244 -11.97 27.74 -13.73
CA SER A 244 -10.99 28.46 -14.55
C SER A 244 -11.66 29.52 -15.41
N GLU A 245 -10.87 30.36 -16.08
CA GLU A 245 -11.39 31.35 -17.04
C GLU A 245 -12.15 30.71 -18.21
N ASN A 246 -11.80 29.46 -18.56
CA ASN A 246 -12.42 28.70 -19.63
C ASN A 246 -13.77 28.08 -19.24
N GLY A 247 -14.11 28.05 -17.95
CA GLY A 247 -15.36 27.48 -17.44
C GLY A 247 -15.18 26.64 -16.19
N VAL A 248 -16.20 25.86 -15.87
CA VAL A 248 -16.22 24.96 -14.71
C VAL A 248 -16.46 23.52 -15.14
N PHE A 249 -15.76 22.59 -14.51
CA PHE A 249 -16.02 21.16 -14.63
C PHE A 249 -15.80 20.46 -13.28
N MET A 250 -16.27 19.22 -13.18
CA MET A 250 -16.10 18.38 -11.99
C MET A 250 -15.49 17.05 -12.41
N ALA A 251 -14.52 16.57 -11.63
CA ALA A 251 -13.80 15.34 -11.94
C ALA A 251 -13.46 14.56 -10.67
N GLU A 252 -13.31 13.24 -10.82
CA GLU A 252 -12.89 12.35 -9.74
C GLU A 252 -11.40 12.53 -9.43
N THR A 253 -11.02 12.29 -8.17
CA THR A 253 -9.62 12.23 -7.77
C THR A 253 -9.31 10.98 -6.97
N ARG A 254 -8.10 10.47 -7.17
CA ARG A 254 -7.56 9.37 -6.40
C ARG A 254 -7.12 9.84 -5.03
N THR A 255 -7.51 9.07 -4.01
CA THR A 255 -7.08 9.27 -2.63
C THR A 255 -6.11 8.21 -2.13
N ASP A 256 -5.86 7.18 -2.93
CA ASP A 256 -4.91 6.15 -2.58
C ASP A 256 -3.48 6.64 -2.80
N LYS A 257 -2.62 6.35 -1.81
CA LYS A 257 -1.19 6.65 -1.88
C LYS A 257 -0.49 5.67 -2.82
N PRO A 258 0.62 6.07 -3.47
CA PRO A 258 1.39 5.18 -4.33
C PRO A 258 1.86 3.93 -3.58
N MET A 259 1.62 2.77 -4.19
CA MET A 259 1.92 1.46 -3.62
C MET A 259 3.06 0.73 -4.34
N SER A 260 3.83 1.41 -5.20
CA SER A 260 4.94 0.77 -5.95
C SER A 260 6.14 0.37 -5.09
N GLY A 261 6.23 0.87 -3.86
CA GLY A 261 7.36 0.63 -2.97
C GLY A 261 8.63 1.42 -3.32
N ASN A 262 8.63 2.25 -4.36
CA ASN A 262 9.79 3.04 -4.79
C ASN A 262 9.96 4.38 -4.05
N GLY A 263 9.13 4.66 -3.05
CA GLY A 263 9.14 5.92 -2.31
C GLY A 263 8.74 7.12 -3.18
N GLY A 264 7.89 6.92 -4.18
CA GLY A 264 7.40 7.98 -5.07
C GLY A 264 6.20 8.75 -4.52
N HIS A 265 5.67 9.63 -5.35
CA HIS A 265 4.45 10.41 -5.14
C HIS A 265 3.60 10.34 -6.41
N PHE A 266 2.28 10.39 -6.28
CA PHE A 266 1.41 10.41 -7.44
C PHE A 266 1.25 11.82 -7.98
N VAL A 267 1.35 11.96 -9.30
CA VAL A 267 1.03 13.20 -10.00
C VAL A 267 0.04 12.89 -11.11
N GLY A 268 -1.16 13.45 -10.99
CA GLY A 268 -2.13 13.57 -12.08
C GLY A 268 -1.97 14.91 -12.77
N VAL A 269 -2.27 14.97 -14.06
CA VAL A 269 -2.20 16.22 -14.83
C VAL A 269 -3.52 16.44 -15.53
N ILE A 270 -4.01 17.66 -15.43
CA ILE A 270 -5.24 18.12 -16.07
C ILE A 270 -4.84 19.15 -17.10
N VAL A 271 -5.23 18.91 -18.35
CA VAL A 271 -5.09 19.89 -19.42
C VAL A 271 -6.47 20.46 -19.73
N ALA A 272 -6.66 21.70 -19.29
CA ALA A 272 -7.92 22.41 -19.22
C ALA A 272 -7.77 23.80 -19.89
N THR A 273 -7.11 23.84 -21.04
CA THR A 273 -6.78 25.06 -21.78
C THR A 273 -7.92 25.50 -22.71
N ASP A 274 -7.71 26.56 -23.49
CA ASP A 274 -8.65 27.15 -24.44
C ASP A 274 -8.90 26.30 -25.70
N THR A 275 -8.21 25.18 -25.84
CA THR A 275 -8.38 24.18 -26.90
C THR A 275 -9.70 23.41 -26.76
N ASN A 276 -10.36 23.10 -27.89
CA ASN A 276 -11.61 22.33 -27.88
C ASN A 276 -11.44 20.96 -27.23
N MET A 277 -10.36 20.27 -27.59
CA MET A 277 -9.91 19.05 -26.95
C MET A 277 -8.40 18.99 -27.13
N TYR A 278 -7.65 18.91 -26.04
CA TYR A 278 -6.23 18.59 -26.12
C TYR A 278 -6.09 17.19 -26.73
N GLN A 279 -5.19 16.99 -27.68
CA GLN A 279 -4.97 15.67 -28.33
C GLN A 279 -3.54 15.17 -28.19
N ASP A 280 -2.63 16.06 -27.78
CA ASP A 280 -1.22 15.76 -27.62
C ASP A 280 -0.93 15.05 -26.29
N GLY A 281 0.32 14.65 -26.07
CA GLY A 281 0.78 14.07 -24.81
C GLY A 281 1.35 15.12 -23.86
N ILE A 282 1.67 14.70 -22.65
CA ILE A 282 2.42 15.49 -21.68
C ILE A 282 3.62 14.67 -21.20
N ALA A 283 4.70 15.35 -20.84
CA ALA A 283 5.90 14.73 -20.31
C ALA A 283 6.41 15.47 -19.08
N LEU A 284 6.86 14.71 -18.09
CA LEU A 284 7.55 15.17 -16.90
C LEU A 284 8.99 14.67 -16.99
N CYS A 285 9.91 15.61 -17.10
CA CYS A 285 11.32 15.32 -17.24
C CYS A 285 12.08 15.78 -16.01
N ARG A 286 13.01 14.94 -15.56
CA ARG A 286 13.82 15.21 -14.37
C ARG A 286 14.81 16.33 -14.67
N VAL A 287 15.00 17.20 -13.69
CA VAL A 287 16.02 18.25 -13.73
C VAL A 287 17.14 17.85 -12.79
N ASP A 288 18.29 17.49 -13.38
CA ASP A 288 19.53 17.31 -12.62
C ASP A 288 20.26 18.66 -12.49
N GLU A 289 21.08 18.81 -11.44
CA GLU A 289 21.81 20.07 -11.15
C GLU A 289 22.69 20.52 -12.33
N ASP A 290 23.22 19.57 -13.11
CA ASP A 290 24.06 19.83 -14.29
C ASP A 290 23.25 20.17 -15.56
N SER A 291 21.94 19.88 -15.58
CA SER A 291 21.06 19.99 -16.76
C SER A 291 20.14 21.21 -16.73
N ALA A 292 20.19 22.02 -15.67
CA ALA A 292 19.23 23.10 -15.40
C ALA A 292 19.14 24.17 -16.51
N ASN A 293 20.15 24.29 -17.39
CA ASN A 293 20.25 25.31 -18.43
C ASN A 293 20.00 24.83 -19.87
N ASP A 294 19.70 23.54 -20.10
CA ASP A 294 19.43 23.02 -21.45
C ASP A 294 18.02 22.41 -21.53
N ASP A 295 17.12 23.14 -22.20
CA ASP A 295 15.72 22.77 -22.40
C ASP A 295 15.55 21.47 -23.22
N LEU A 296 16.56 21.09 -24.03
CA LEU A 296 16.52 19.90 -24.87
C LEU A 296 17.21 18.69 -24.20
N HIS A 297 18.25 18.90 -23.38
CA HIS A 297 18.93 17.82 -22.63
C HIS A 297 18.18 17.38 -21.36
N SER A 298 17.20 18.16 -20.89
CA SER A 298 16.44 17.82 -19.66
C SER A 298 15.56 16.57 -19.83
N CYS A 299 15.17 16.20 -21.06
CA CYS A 299 14.30 15.04 -21.33
C CYS A 299 15.08 13.90 -22.00
N ASN A 300 15.80 13.08 -21.23
CA ASN A 300 16.45 11.89 -21.76
C ASN A 300 15.45 10.71 -21.86
N TYR A 301 14.97 10.43 -23.08
CA TYR A 301 14.03 9.34 -23.36
C TYR A 301 14.63 7.94 -23.12
N ASP A 302 15.96 7.80 -23.13
CA ASP A 302 16.62 6.50 -22.97
C ASP A 302 16.67 6.05 -21.50
N ASN A 303 16.43 6.96 -20.53
CA ASN A 303 16.33 6.62 -19.12
C ASN A 303 14.87 6.69 -18.63
N PRO A 304 14.17 5.55 -18.47
CA PRO A 304 12.76 5.53 -18.07
C PRO A 304 12.52 6.06 -16.65
N ASN A 305 13.57 6.24 -15.84
CA ASN A 305 13.45 6.80 -14.49
C ASN A 305 13.41 8.34 -14.47
N ASP A 306 13.84 8.99 -15.55
CA ASP A 306 13.98 10.45 -15.63
C ASP A 306 12.97 11.06 -16.63
N PHE A 307 12.16 10.22 -17.26
CA PHE A 307 11.14 10.60 -18.24
C PHE A 307 9.82 9.88 -17.95
N TYR A 308 8.83 10.63 -17.47
CA TYR A 308 7.45 10.17 -17.34
C TYR A 308 6.60 10.83 -18.40
N TYR A 309 5.68 10.10 -19.02
CA TYR A 309 4.75 10.66 -20.01
C TYR A 309 3.34 10.15 -19.79
N SER A 310 2.38 10.92 -20.29
CA SER A 310 0.99 10.50 -20.46
C SER A 310 0.50 10.92 -21.83
N THR A 311 -0.17 10.03 -22.54
CA THR A 311 -0.67 10.31 -23.88
C THR A 311 -2.05 9.71 -24.13
N GLN A 312 -2.74 10.28 -25.11
CA GLN A 312 -4.04 9.80 -25.58
C GLN A 312 -3.91 8.66 -26.58
N TYR A 313 -2.72 8.45 -27.14
CA TYR A 313 -2.49 7.33 -28.05
C TYR A 313 -2.73 6.01 -27.33
N TYR A 314 -3.41 5.10 -28.04
CA TYR A 314 -3.67 3.76 -27.57
C TYR A 314 -2.38 2.91 -27.64
N ASP A 315 -2.14 2.12 -26.59
CA ASP A 315 -1.17 1.03 -26.60
C ASP A 315 -1.67 -0.14 -27.45
N GLU A 316 -0.81 -1.16 -27.63
CA GLU A 316 -1.16 -2.43 -28.29
C GLU A 316 -2.36 -3.13 -27.64
N ASP A 317 -2.62 -2.88 -26.35
CA ASP A 317 -3.76 -3.38 -25.58
C ASP A 317 -5.00 -2.46 -25.62
N GLU A 318 -5.07 -1.49 -26.56
CA GLU A 318 -6.16 -0.51 -26.69
C GLU A 318 -6.40 0.35 -25.43
N LYS A 319 -5.36 0.58 -24.62
CA LYS A 319 -5.43 1.46 -23.44
C LYS A 319 -4.70 2.78 -23.70
N ASN A 320 -5.27 3.88 -23.22
CA ASN A 320 -4.61 5.19 -23.19
C ASN A 320 -4.40 5.67 -21.75
N ASP A 321 -3.61 6.75 -21.60
CA ASP A 321 -3.32 7.35 -20.29
C ASP A 321 -4.36 8.41 -19.87
N VAL A 322 -5.41 8.59 -20.67
CA VAL A 322 -6.54 9.45 -20.31
C VAL A 322 -7.38 8.71 -19.28
N GLU A 323 -7.65 9.38 -18.16
CA GLU A 323 -8.60 8.90 -17.17
C GLU A 323 -10.02 9.19 -17.65
N ASP A 324 -10.31 10.47 -17.94
CA ASP A 324 -11.59 10.89 -18.48
C ASP A 324 -11.48 12.28 -19.17
N VAL A 325 -12.52 12.63 -19.92
CA VAL A 325 -12.66 13.93 -20.59
C VAL A 325 -13.97 14.59 -20.18
N TYR A 326 -13.86 15.77 -19.58
CA TYR A 326 -15.01 16.51 -19.04
C TYR A 326 -15.35 17.72 -19.91
N ASP A 327 -16.64 17.92 -20.17
CA ASP A 327 -17.12 19.10 -20.87
C ASP A 327 -17.11 20.32 -19.94
N TYR A 328 -16.69 21.46 -20.47
CA TYR A 328 -16.77 22.71 -19.74
C TYR A 328 -18.20 23.25 -19.70
N HIS A 329 -18.61 23.70 -18.52
CA HIS A 329 -19.80 24.53 -18.36
C HIS A 329 -19.39 26.00 -18.41
N THR A 330 -19.84 26.70 -19.45
CA THR A 330 -19.55 28.12 -19.69
C THR A 330 -20.82 28.89 -20.04
N THR A 331 -20.76 30.22 -20.03
CA THR A 331 -21.87 31.06 -20.50
C THR A 331 -21.94 31.18 -22.03
N THR A 332 -20.87 30.87 -22.78
CA THR A 332 -20.71 31.31 -24.18
C THR A 332 -20.35 30.25 -25.23
N SER A 333 -20.09 28.99 -24.86
CA SER A 333 -20.07 27.80 -25.75
C SER A 333 -19.61 26.59 -24.94
N ASN A 334 -20.14 25.39 -25.25
CA ASN A 334 -19.77 24.13 -24.59
C ASN A 334 -18.72 23.31 -25.38
N ASP A 335 -18.02 23.91 -26.34
CA ASP A 335 -17.14 23.13 -27.24
C ASP A 335 -15.77 22.80 -26.63
N LYS A 336 -15.45 23.38 -25.46
CA LYS A 336 -14.20 23.14 -24.74
C LYS A 336 -14.30 21.93 -23.83
N LYS A 337 -13.21 21.16 -23.75
CA LYS A 337 -13.10 19.97 -22.89
C LYS A 337 -11.83 20.00 -22.04
N ALA A 338 -11.94 19.57 -20.79
CA ALA A 338 -10.83 19.29 -19.92
C ALA A 338 -10.42 17.82 -20.04
N VAL A 339 -9.15 17.55 -20.31
CA VAL A 339 -8.60 16.19 -20.38
C VAL A 339 -7.86 15.90 -19.08
N VAL A 340 -8.27 14.85 -18.37
CA VAL A 340 -7.64 14.40 -17.14
C VAL A 340 -6.80 13.16 -17.44
N PHE A 341 -5.50 13.23 -17.17
CA PHE A 341 -4.61 12.09 -17.31
C PHE A 341 -4.52 11.30 -16.01
N LYS A 342 -4.30 9.98 -16.14
CA LYS A 342 -4.06 9.06 -15.03
C LYS A 342 -2.87 9.50 -14.19
N ASN A 343 -3.00 9.34 -12.88
CA ASN A 343 -1.90 9.58 -11.96
C ASN A 343 -0.72 8.65 -12.27
N LYS A 344 0.49 9.21 -12.34
CA LYS A 344 1.74 8.46 -12.50
C LYS A 344 2.52 8.48 -11.19
N ASP A 345 3.20 7.37 -10.88
CA ASP A 345 4.10 7.26 -9.73
C ASP A 345 5.46 7.85 -10.06
N ILE A 346 5.74 9.04 -9.53
CA ILE A 346 6.91 9.83 -9.85
C ILE A 346 7.90 9.77 -8.69
N LYS A 347 9.17 9.51 -9.03
CA LYS A 347 10.24 9.47 -8.03
C LYS A 347 10.50 10.85 -7.40
N PRO A 348 10.99 10.89 -6.15
CA PRO A 348 11.39 12.14 -5.53
C PRO A 348 12.46 12.87 -6.36
N GLY A 349 12.29 14.16 -6.57
CA GLY A 349 13.20 14.97 -7.38
C GLY A 349 12.61 16.31 -7.82
N SER A 350 13.38 17.02 -8.65
CA SER A 350 12.94 18.21 -9.37
C SER A 350 12.50 17.82 -10.77
N TRP A 351 11.34 18.31 -11.19
CA TRP A 351 10.67 17.90 -12.42
C TRP A 351 10.14 19.12 -13.17
N ARG A 352 10.33 19.13 -14.49
CA ARG A 352 9.76 20.11 -15.41
C ARG A 352 8.67 19.46 -16.26
N LEU A 353 7.60 20.21 -16.49
CA LEU A 353 6.48 19.77 -17.31
C LEU A 353 6.62 20.28 -18.75
N TYR A 354 6.41 19.39 -19.70
CA TYR A 354 6.50 19.65 -21.13
C TYR A 354 5.22 19.16 -21.83
N TYR A 355 4.78 19.90 -22.84
CA TYR A 355 3.89 19.37 -23.86
C TYR A 355 4.68 18.41 -24.75
N LEU A 356 4.10 17.25 -25.04
CA LEU A 356 4.73 16.20 -25.83
C LEU A 356 3.99 16.07 -27.16
N ASN A 357 4.70 16.31 -28.26
CA ASN A 357 4.20 16.09 -29.61
C ASN A 357 4.87 14.85 -30.22
N GLY A 358 4.04 13.95 -30.74
CA GLY A 358 4.42 12.62 -31.21
C GLY A 358 3.95 11.51 -30.27
N ASN A 359 3.99 10.27 -30.76
CA ASN A 359 3.53 9.10 -30.00
C ASN A 359 4.71 8.38 -29.31
N PRO A 360 4.88 8.55 -27.98
CA PRO A 360 5.97 7.90 -27.23
C PRO A 360 5.85 6.38 -27.20
N LYS A 361 4.66 5.83 -27.44
CA LYS A 361 4.39 4.38 -27.42
C LYS A 361 4.94 3.68 -28.66
N THR A 362 5.07 4.37 -29.79
CA THR A 362 5.56 3.78 -31.05
C THR A 362 7.04 4.07 -31.31
N SER A 363 7.51 5.29 -31.03
CA SER A 363 8.92 5.63 -31.20
C SER A 363 9.34 6.85 -30.38
N THR A 364 10.47 6.74 -29.68
CA THR A 364 11.09 7.85 -28.94
C THR A 364 11.89 8.81 -29.83
N LYS A 365 12.22 8.42 -31.08
CA LYS A 365 13.12 9.19 -31.96
C LYS A 365 12.51 10.44 -32.59
N ASN A 366 11.18 10.48 -32.70
CA ASN A 366 10.44 11.58 -33.34
C ASN A 366 9.68 12.44 -32.31
N LEU A 367 9.99 12.29 -31.02
CA LEU A 367 9.34 13.05 -29.96
C LEU A 367 9.91 14.46 -29.91
N THR A 368 9.01 15.43 -29.87
CA THR A 368 9.36 16.83 -29.61
C THR A 368 8.68 17.27 -28.34
N VAL A 369 9.45 17.92 -27.46
CA VAL A 369 8.96 18.45 -26.19
C VAL A 369 8.97 19.97 -26.24
N LYS A 370 7.91 20.60 -25.72
CA LYS A 370 7.80 22.04 -25.57
C LYS A 370 7.60 22.36 -24.09
N TYR A 371 8.51 23.13 -23.50
CA TYR A 371 8.43 23.48 -22.09
C TYR A 371 7.16 24.29 -21.80
N THR A 372 6.44 23.91 -20.73
CA THR A 372 5.20 24.58 -20.31
C THR A 372 5.44 25.83 -19.46
N GLY A 373 6.68 26.07 -19.03
CA GLY A 373 7.00 27.12 -18.06
C GLY A 373 6.93 26.67 -16.60
N TYR A 374 6.52 25.42 -16.34
CA TYR A 374 6.33 24.90 -14.99
C TYR A 374 7.38 23.89 -14.54
N GLN A 375 7.96 24.17 -13.37
CA GLN A 375 8.87 23.31 -12.65
C GLN A 375 8.36 23.15 -11.21
N TYR A 376 8.44 21.93 -10.68
CA TYR A 376 8.20 21.67 -9.27
C TYR A 376 9.25 20.74 -8.71
N THR A 377 9.41 20.80 -7.39
CA THR A 377 10.35 19.97 -6.66
C THR A 377 9.59 19.26 -5.55
N GLN A 378 9.66 17.93 -5.55
CA GLN A 378 9.05 17.12 -4.52
C GLN A 378 10.02 16.04 -4.05
N TYR A 379 10.47 16.15 -2.80
CA TYR A 379 11.32 15.14 -2.16
C TYR A 379 10.57 14.27 -1.15
N ARG A 380 9.35 14.68 -0.75
CA ARG A 380 8.51 13.92 0.18
C ARG A 380 7.73 12.84 -0.57
N GLN A 381 7.42 11.76 0.13
CA GLN A 381 6.85 10.54 -0.45
C GLN A 381 5.37 10.40 -0.13
N GLY A 382 4.65 9.61 -0.91
CA GLY A 382 3.29 9.17 -0.63
C GLY A 382 2.20 10.23 -0.79
N GLY A 383 2.55 11.47 -1.17
CA GLY A 383 1.57 12.49 -1.50
C GLY A 383 0.91 12.23 -2.85
N VAL A 384 -0.31 12.75 -3.01
CA VAL A 384 -1.03 12.76 -4.29
C VAL A 384 -1.22 14.21 -4.71
N PHE A 385 -0.78 14.51 -5.92
CA PHE A 385 -0.78 15.85 -6.49
C PHE A 385 -1.51 15.87 -7.82
N ILE A 386 -2.09 17.02 -8.11
CA ILE A 386 -2.74 17.34 -9.36
C ILE A 386 -2.08 18.60 -9.90
N VAL A 387 -1.60 18.55 -11.13
CA VAL A 387 -1.13 19.73 -11.87
C VAL A 387 -2.22 20.14 -12.85
N SER A 388 -2.82 21.31 -12.65
CA SER A 388 -3.85 21.85 -13.53
C SER A 388 -3.29 22.92 -14.45
N LEU A 389 -3.40 22.71 -15.77
CA LEU A 389 -3.01 23.66 -16.81
C LEU A 389 -4.27 24.30 -17.38
N THR A 390 -4.44 25.60 -17.18
CA THR A 390 -5.66 26.33 -17.57
C THR A 390 -5.35 27.64 -18.29
N GLY A 391 -6.37 28.30 -18.85
CA GLY A 391 -6.16 29.52 -19.65
C GLY A 391 -5.73 29.20 -21.08
N GLU A 392 -4.80 29.97 -21.63
CA GLU A 392 -4.32 29.80 -23.00
C GLU A 392 -3.35 28.61 -23.11
N HIS A 393 -3.52 27.77 -24.14
CA HIS A 393 -2.67 26.60 -24.35
C HIS A 393 -1.18 26.97 -24.53
N THR A 394 -0.89 28.11 -25.14
CA THR A 394 0.49 28.55 -25.41
C THR A 394 1.21 29.07 -24.16
N ASN A 395 0.46 29.64 -23.21
CA ASN A 395 0.95 30.21 -21.95
C ASN A 395 -0.06 29.90 -20.82
N PRO A 396 -0.09 28.65 -20.34
CA PRO A 396 -1.08 28.20 -19.37
C PRO A 396 -0.82 28.79 -17.98
N ASN A 397 -1.90 29.09 -17.25
CA ASN A 397 -1.85 29.23 -15.79
C ASN A 397 -1.78 27.84 -15.17
N ILE A 398 -0.67 27.56 -14.47
CA ILE A 398 -0.37 26.24 -13.92
C ILE A 398 -0.42 26.31 -12.40
N MET A 399 -1.23 25.43 -11.81
CA MET A 399 -1.38 25.31 -10.36
C MET A 399 -1.12 23.86 -9.94
N LEU A 400 -0.39 23.70 -8.84
CA LEU A 400 -0.22 22.42 -8.15
C LEU A 400 -1.19 22.36 -6.98
N HIS A 401 -2.04 21.35 -6.97
CA HIS A 401 -2.92 21.06 -5.87
C HIS A 401 -2.53 19.73 -5.23
N GLN A 402 -2.39 19.71 -3.90
CA GLN A 402 -2.15 18.49 -3.15
C GLN A 402 -3.48 17.95 -2.62
N THR A 403 -3.91 16.79 -3.13
CA THR A 403 -5.15 16.14 -2.67
C THR A 403 -4.92 15.26 -1.45
N VAL A 404 -3.77 14.60 -1.37
CA VAL A 404 -3.42 13.72 -0.24
C VAL A 404 -2.08 14.15 0.35
N PRO A 405 -1.98 14.34 1.69
CA PRO A 405 -0.75 14.76 2.33
C PRO A 405 0.34 13.70 2.21
N ASN A 406 1.59 14.16 2.20
CA ASN A 406 2.77 13.31 2.18
C ASN A 406 2.83 12.38 3.41
N ASN A 407 3.60 11.31 3.32
CA ASN A 407 3.89 10.42 4.45
C ASN A 407 4.64 11.21 5.53
N GLY A 408 4.09 11.22 6.75
CA GLY A 408 4.69 11.92 7.90
C GLY A 408 5.36 10.98 8.90
N VAL A 409 5.05 9.69 8.86
CA VAL A 409 5.56 8.70 9.81
C VAL A 409 6.75 7.98 9.19
N SER A 410 7.91 8.03 9.84
CA SER A 410 9.11 7.30 9.38
C SER A 410 8.91 5.79 9.48
N LEU A 411 9.38 5.05 8.47
CA LEU A 411 9.39 3.59 8.44
C LEU A 411 10.02 2.95 9.68
N LEU A 412 10.93 3.65 10.37
CA LEU A 412 11.57 3.19 11.61
C LEU A 412 10.57 2.93 12.75
N TRP A 413 9.38 3.54 12.73
CA TRP A 413 8.32 3.27 13.71
C TRP A 413 7.79 1.83 13.65
N GLN A 414 8.14 1.08 12.60
CA GLN A 414 7.84 -0.33 12.47
C GLN A 414 8.82 -1.25 13.22
N ILE A 415 10.00 -0.75 13.61
CA ILE A 415 10.99 -1.56 14.32
C ILE A 415 10.48 -2.11 15.66
N PRO A 416 9.76 -1.35 16.51
CA PRO A 416 9.21 -1.88 17.76
C PRO A 416 8.25 -3.06 17.57
N GLN A 417 7.29 -2.98 16.65
CA GLN A 417 6.37 -4.10 16.39
C GLN A 417 7.10 -5.32 15.83
N LEU A 418 8.07 -5.10 14.92
CA LEU A 418 8.90 -6.16 14.34
C LEU A 418 9.76 -6.84 15.42
N THR A 419 10.35 -6.05 16.31
CA THR A 419 11.14 -6.58 17.44
C THR A 419 10.30 -7.50 18.32
N ILE A 420 9.09 -7.08 18.69
CA ILE A 420 8.23 -7.87 19.56
C ILE A 420 7.79 -9.17 18.88
N ILE A 421 7.37 -9.11 17.60
CA ILE A 421 6.96 -10.32 16.87
C ILE A 421 8.15 -11.26 16.61
N SER A 422 9.36 -10.76 16.32
CA SER A 422 10.56 -11.61 16.17
C SER A 422 10.92 -12.30 17.50
N ILE A 423 10.76 -11.64 18.65
CA ILE A 423 10.96 -12.28 19.96
C ILE A 423 9.93 -13.40 20.15
N ALA A 424 8.66 -13.17 19.79
CA ALA A 424 7.63 -14.20 19.83
C ALA A 424 7.96 -15.39 18.90
N GLU A 425 8.51 -15.12 17.72
CA GLU A 425 8.96 -16.12 16.77
C GLU A 425 10.04 -17.01 17.36
N VAL A 426 11.07 -16.44 17.98
CA VAL A 426 12.10 -17.26 18.61
C VAL A 426 11.54 -18.07 19.77
N LEU A 427 10.63 -17.50 20.57
CA LEU A 427 10.00 -18.16 21.71
C LEU A 427 9.04 -19.30 21.34
N ILE A 428 8.47 -19.30 20.13
CA ILE A 428 7.52 -20.31 19.67
C ILE A 428 8.17 -21.27 18.68
N SER A 429 8.78 -20.75 17.61
CA SER A 429 9.30 -21.56 16.51
C SER A 429 10.48 -22.40 16.96
N VAL A 430 11.52 -21.79 17.54
CA VAL A 430 12.72 -22.53 17.98
C VAL A 430 12.36 -23.58 19.02
N THR A 431 11.50 -23.23 19.98
CA THR A 431 11.06 -24.17 21.02
C THR A 431 10.13 -25.25 20.48
N GLY A 432 9.31 -24.92 19.48
CA GLY A 432 8.39 -25.85 18.84
C GLY A 432 9.16 -26.92 18.07
N TRP A 433 10.20 -26.51 17.33
CA TRP A 433 11.14 -27.43 16.70
C TRP A 433 11.90 -28.26 17.74
N GLU A 434 12.44 -27.64 18.79
CA GLU A 434 13.14 -28.35 19.88
C GLU A 434 12.25 -29.41 20.55
N PHE A 435 10.99 -29.06 20.85
CA PHE A 435 10.02 -29.98 21.43
C PHE A 435 9.68 -31.12 20.45
N ALA A 436 9.42 -30.80 19.18
CA ALA A 436 9.10 -31.80 18.18
C ALA A 436 10.25 -32.80 17.99
N TYR A 437 11.51 -32.35 17.97
CA TYR A 437 12.66 -33.25 17.86
C TYR A 437 12.86 -34.12 19.11
N ASN A 438 12.67 -33.55 20.31
CA ASN A 438 12.83 -34.32 21.55
C ASN A 438 11.74 -35.39 21.72
N GLU A 439 10.51 -35.11 21.30
CA GLU A 439 9.39 -36.07 21.39
C GLU A 439 9.36 -37.05 20.20
N ALA A 440 9.81 -36.64 19.01
CA ALA A 440 9.91 -37.55 17.86
C ALA A 440 11.01 -38.60 18.03
N LEU A 441 12.02 -38.36 18.86
CA LEU A 441 13.02 -39.36 19.21
C LEU A 441 12.53 -40.38 20.26
N LEU A 442 11.38 -40.10 20.90
CA LEU A 442 10.73 -40.96 21.90
C LEU A 442 9.62 -41.84 21.29
N LEU A 443 9.29 -41.63 20.01
CA LEU A 443 8.46 -42.49 19.15
C LEU A 443 9.35 -43.37 18.27
#